data_AF-X1KJV6-F1
#
_entry.id   AF-X1KJV6-F1
#
_cell.length_a   1.000
_cell.length_b   1.000
_cell.length_c   1.000
_cell.angle_alpha   90.00
_cell.angle_beta   90.00
_cell.angle_gamma   90.00
#
_symmetry.space_group_name_H-M   'P 1'
#
loop_
_entity.id
_entity.type
_entity.pdbx_description
1 polymer ?
#
loop_
_entity_poly.entity_id
_entity_poly.type
_entity_poly.pdbx_seq_one_letter_code
_entity_poly.pdbx_strand_id
1 'polypeptide(L)'
;MNSNERVKAAIHFKHPDKVPIFNSAAGDIAPLPLTYSKHWNPGHVENEVGLFPHNMNPNNWNEPDWVKNRPDFKNGNWKNIPREEVDEWGCIWNMKGNDKSVGHPGRPSLPDLKNIDDYIEQYTLNPEDKSRYESAFYFKESF
;
A
#
# COMPACT_ATOMS: atom_id res chain seq x y z
N MET A 1 8.30 4.18 34.79
CA MET A 1 8.41 5.05 33.60
C MET A 1 6.99 5.21 33.01
N ASN A 2 6.59 6.40 32.57
CA ASN A 2 5.32 6.52 31.83
C ASN A 2 5.48 5.99 30.38
N SER A 3 4.39 5.83 29.64
CA SER A 3 4.41 5.25 28.28
C SER A 3 5.33 6.02 27.32
N ASN A 4 5.28 7.35 27.34
CA ASN A 4 6.09 8.20 26.47
C ASN A 4 7.60 8.08 26.79
N GLU A 5 7.93 8.13 28.08
CA GLU A 5 9.31 7.91 28.57
C GLU A 5 9.82 6.51 28.21
N ARG A 6 8.97 5.48 28.29
CA ARG A 6 9.33 4.08 27.98
C ARG A 6 9.68 3.89 26.51
N VAL A 7 8.90 4.44 25.61
CA VAL A 7 9.21 4.41 24.17
C VAL A 7 10.53 5.10 23.88
N LYS A 8 10.76 6.30 24.45
CA LYS A 8 12.02 7.04 24.28
C LYS A 8 13.21 6.24 24.82
N ALA A 9 13.08 5.64 25.99
CA ALA A 9 14.13 4.81 26.58
C ALA A 9 14.44 3.58 25.73
N ALA A 10 13.42 2.92 25.17
CA ALA A 10 13.59 1.77 24.28
C ALA A 10 14.29 2.14 22.96
N ILE A 11 13.88 3.24 22.30
CA ILE A 11 14.49 3.71 21.03
C ILE A 11 15.97 4.05 21.21
N HIS A 12 16.35 4.60 22.37
CA HIS A 12 17.73 4.97 22.68
C HIS A 12 18.52 3.88 23.42
N PHE A 13 17.98 2.67 23.58
CA PHE A 13 18.58 1.56 24.35
C PHE A 13 18.99 1.96 25.79
N LYS A 14 18.25 2.89 26.41
CA LYS A 14 18.50 3.42 27.76
C LYS A 14 17.70 2.67 28.82
N HIS A 15 17.90 1.36 28.92
CA HIS A 15 17.31 0.49 29.96
C HIS A 15 15.82 0.81 30.28
N PRO A 16 14.89 0.59 29.32
CA PRO A 16 13.47 0.77 29.59
C PRO A 16 13.01 -0.16 30.73
N ASP A 17 12.04 0.27 31.52
CA ASP A 17 11.51 -0.50 32.65
C ASP A 17 10.77 -1.78 32.21
N LYS A 18 10.32 -1.85 30.95
CA LYS A 18 9.83 -3.06 30.26
C LYS A 18 9.80 -2.84 28.74
N VAL A 19 9.61 -3.92 27.98
CA VAL A 19 9.42 -3.87 26.52
C VAL A 19 8.11 -3.12 26.20
N PRO A 20 8.13 -2.10 25.32
CA PRO A 20 6.91 -1.45 24.86
C PRO A 20 5.98 -2.45 24.19
N ILE A 21 4.70 -2.42 24.54
CA ILE A 21 3.68 -3.33 24.00
C ILE A 21 2.81 -2.62 22.96
N PHE A 22 2.58 -3.28 21.84
CA PHE A 22 1.52 -2.93 20.91
C PHE A 22 0.31 -3.82 21.20
N ASN A 23 -0.79 -3.20 21.62
CA ASN A 23 -2.08 -3.85 21.77
C ASN A 23 -3.12 -2.95 21.09
N SER A 24 -3.92 -3.53 20.21
CA SER A 24 -4.87 -2.83 19.34
C SER A 24 -5.92 -2.00 20.11
N ALA A 25 -6.12 -2.25 21.40
CA ALA A 25 -7.04 -1.50 22.26
C ALA A 25 -6.36 -0.52 23.24
N ALA A 26 -5.11 -0.76 23.65
CA ALA A 26 -4.33 0.13 24.53
C ALA A 26 -2.87 -0.36 24.62
N GLY A 27 -1.89 0.44 24.19
CA GLY A 27 -0.47 0.08 24.22
C GLY A 27 0.47 1.26 24.40
N ASP A 28 1.74 0.98 24.66
CA ASP A 28 2.80 1.99 24.71
C ASP A 28 3.23 2.41 23.28
N ILE A 29 2.80 1.67 22.26
CA ILE A 29 3.09 1.91 20.84
C ILE A 29 1.78 2.23 20.10
N ALA A 30 1.78 3.31 19.32
CA ALA A 30 0.74 3.60 18.34
C ALA A 30 1.27 3.26 16.93
N PRO A 31 0.69 2.29 16.22
CA PRO A 31 1.08 2.01 14.84
C PRO A 31 0.60 3.18 13.98
N LEU A 32 1.46 3.63 13.07
CA LEU A 32 1.10 4.56 12.01
C LEU A 32 0.98 3.73 10.73
N PRO A 33 -0.18 3.07 10.48
CA PRO A 33 -0.35 2.31 9.26
C PRO A 33 -0.26 3.28 8.09
N LEU A 34 0.73 3.05 7.22
CA LEU A 34 0.79 3.70 5.92
C LEU A 34 -0.30 3.08 5.06
N THR A 35 -1.21 3.91 4.58
CA THR A 35 -2.16 3.50 3.54
C THR A 35 -1.67 4.00 2.19
N TYR A 36 -2.16 3.36 1.13
CA TYR A 36 -1.97 3.86 -0.23
C TYR A 36 -2.43 5.32 -0.33
N SER A 37 -1.74 6.11 -1.16
CA SER A 37 -2.20 7.46 -1.47
C SER A 37 -3.61 7.42 -2.05
N LYS A 38 -4.45 8.42 -1.71
CA LYS A 38 -5.75 8.61 -2.37
C LYS A 38 -5.59 9.01 -3.84
N HIS A 39 -4.41 9.47 -4.23
CA HIS A 39 -4.08 9.87 -5.59
C HIS A 39 -3.41 8.76 -6.41
N TRP A 40 -3.04 7.64 -5.76
CA TRP A 40 -2.45 6.53 -6.48
C TRP A 40 -3.52 5.79 -7.28
N ASN A 41 -3.30 5.75 -8.60
CA ASN A 41 -4.27 5.26 -9.55
C ASN A 41 -3.54 4.59 -10.74
N PRO A 42 -3.12 3.32 -10.58
CA PRO A 42 -2.29 2.65 -11.57
C PRO A 42 -3.06 2.32 -12.85
N GLY A 43 -2.34 2.00 -13.92
CA GLY A 43 -2.90 1.56 -15.20
C GLY A 43 -3.15 2.68 -16.21
N HIS A 44 -2.75 3.92 -15.90
CA HIS A 44 -2.92 5.09 -16.79
C HIS A 44 -1.68 5.42 -17.62
N VAL A 45 -0.54 4.84 -17.28
CA VAL A 45 0.72 4.96 -18.03
C VAL A 45 0.95 3.71 -18.88
N GLU A 46 1.74 3.85 -19.96
CA GLU A 46 1.90 2.82 -20.99
C GLU A 46 2.41 1.49 -20.44
N ASN A 47 3.35 1.52 -19.49
CA ASN A 47 3.93 0.33 -18.87
C ASN A 47 3.03 -0.35 -17.81
N GLU A 48 1.88 0.24 -17.47
CA GLU A 48 0.90 -0.31 -16.53
C GLU A 48 -0.39 -0.79 -17.21
N VAL A 49 -0.47 -0.74 -18.54
CA VAL A 49 -1.61 -1.29 -19.27
C VAL A 49 -1.78 -2.78 -18.93
N GLY A 50 -2.96 -3.13 -18.41
CA GLY A 50 -3.28 -4.49 -17.96
C GLY A 50 -2.98 -4.76 -16.48
N LEU A 51 -2.42 -3.79 -15.74
CA LEU A 51 -2.20 -3.88 -14.30
C LEU A 51 -3.36 -3.28 -13.51
N PHE A 52 -3.83 -4.03 -12.52
CA PHE A 52 -4.88 -3.60 -11.59
C PHE A 52 -4.26 -3.11 -10.27
N PRO A 53 -4.94 -2.30 -9.46
CA PRO A 53 -4.41 -1.87 -8.18
C PRO A 53 -4.33 -3.02 -7.17
N HIS A 54 -3.14 -3.27 -6.60
CA HIS A 54 -2.94 -4.18 -5.47
C HIS A 54 -3.32 -3.50 -4.16
N ASN A 55 -4.62 -3.31 -3.93
CA ASN A 55 -5.16 -2.69 -2.72
C ASN A 55 -6.38 -3.48 -2.23
N MET A 56 -6.44 -3.78 -0.93
CA MET A 56 -7.57 -4.48 -0.32
C MET A 56 -8.91 -3.74 -0.47
N ASN A 57 -8.90 -2.40 -0.54
CA ASN A 57 -10.10 -1.57 -0.74
C ASN A 57 -9.86 -0.46 -1.79
N PRO A 58 -9.84 -0.81 -3.09
CA PRO A 58 -9.59 0.14 -4.17
C PRO A 58 -10.87 0.89 -4.56
N ASN A 59 -11.62 1.43 -3.60
CA ASN A 59 -12.90 2.09 -3.86
C ASN A 59 -12.77 3.36 -4.72
N ASN A 60 -11.54 3.83 -4.97
CA ASN A 60 -11.21 5.05 -5.71
C ASN A 60 -10.37 4.81 -6.97
N TRP A 61 -10.25 3.56 -7.45
CA TRP A 61 -9.52 3.32 -8.70
C TRP A 61 -10.33 3.88 -9.88
N ASN A 62 -9.81 4.92 -10.53
CA ASN A 62 -10.44 5.45 -11.74
C ASN A 62 -10.04 4.53 -12.90
N GLU A 63 -11.02 3.83 -13.48
CA GLU A 63 -10.79 2.87 -14.56
C GLU A 63 -10.08 3.54 -15.76
N PRO A 64 -8.89 3.04 -16.18
CA PRO A 64 -8.19 3.54 -17.36
C PRO A 64 -8.88 3.13 -18.67
N ASP A 65 -8.51 3.77 -19.78
CA ASP A 65 -9.17 3.60 -21.08
C ASP A 65 -9.21 2.15 -21.57
N TRP A 66 -8.17 1.37 -21.28
CA TRP A 66 -8.08 -0.04 -21.68
C TRP A 66 -9.10 -0.94 -20.94
N VAL A 67 -9.71 -0.47 -19.86
CA VAL A 67 -10.77 -1.17 -19.11
C VAL A 67 -12.16 -0.84 -19.65
N LYS A 68 -12.38 0.34 -20.24
CA LYS A 68 -13.73 0.85 -20.57
C LYS A 68 -14.55 -0.08 -21.48
N ASN A 69 -13.87 -0.78 -22.39
CA ASN A 69 -14.48 -1.71 -23.35
C ASN A 69 -14.40 -3.18 -22.91
N ARG A 70 -14.11 -3.45 -21.63
CA ARG A 70 -13.95 -4.79 -21.05
C ARG A 70 -15.02 -5.03 -19.97
N PRO A 71 -16.19 -5.58 -20.33
CA PRO A 71 -17.29 -5.81 -19.38
C PRO A 71 -16.90 -6.72 -18.22
N ASP A 72 -15.97 -7.64 -18.45
CA ASP A 72 -15.36 -8.55 -17.48
C ASP A 72 -14.64 -7.82 -16.34
N PHE A 73 -14.24 -6.56 -16.55
CA PHE A 73 -13.50 -5.78 -15.57
C PHE A 73 -14.35 -4.74 -14.84
N LYS A 74 -15.57 -4.44 -15.30
CA LYS A 74 -16.40 -3.37 -14.72
C LYS A 74 -16.82 -3.65 -13.28
N ASN A 75 -17.06 -2.59 -12.50
CA ASN A 75 -17.65 -2.66 -11.16
C ASN A 75 -16.89 -3.59 -10.20
N GLY A 76 -15.56 -3.68 -10.33
CA GLY A 76 -14.75 -4.57 -9.50
C GLY A 76 -14.81 -6.05 -9.87
N ASN A 77 -15.47 -6.43 -10.96
CA ASN A 77 -15.52 -7.83 -11.44
C ASN A 77 -14.13 -8.40 -11.75
N TRP A 78 -13.17 -7.52 -12.07
CA TRP A 78 -11.77 -7.88 -12.24
C TRP A 78 -11.21 -8.65 -11.03
N LYS A 79 -11.76 -8.44 -9.82
CA LYS A 79 -11.36 -9.16 -8.60
C LYS A 79 -11.61 -10.67 -8.66
N ASN A 80 -12.54 -11.11 -9.48
CA ASN A 80 -12.94 -12.52 -9.58
C ASN A 80 -12.15 -13.32 -10.61
N ILE A 81 -11.29 -12.68 -11.40
CA ILE A 81 -10.52 -13.32 -12.47
C ILE A 81 -9.01 -13.32 -12.18
N PRO A 82 -8.26 -14.25 -12.79
CA PRO A 82 -6.80 -14.16 -12.80
C PRO A 82 -6.32 -12.88 -13.48
N ARG A 83 -5.32 -12.22 -12.88
CA ARG A 83 -4.81 -10.91 -13.32
C ARG A 83 -3.46 -10.60 -12.68
N GLU A 84 -2.76 -9.62 -13.25
CA GLU A 84 -1.65 -8.95 -12.58
C GLU A 84 -2.17 -7.70 -11.86
N GLU A 85 -1.68 -7.48 -10.66
CA GLU A 85 -1.85 -6.24 -9.91
C GLU A 85 -0.50 -5.57 -9.69
N VAL A 86 -0.50 -4.27 -9.47
CA VAL A 86 0.67 -3.50 -9.10
C VAL A 86 0.40 -2.79 -7.78
N ASP A 87 1.34 -2.85 -6.85
CA ASP A 87 1.28 -2.02 -5.65
C ASP A 87 1.96 -0.67 -5.87
N GLU A 88 1.88 0.21 -4.88
CA GLU A 88 2.35 1.58 -5.01
C GLU A 88 3.88 1.70 -5.08
N TRP A 89 4.61 0.64 -4.71
CA TRP A 89 6.06 0.54 -4.87
C TRP A 89 6.47 -0.09 -6.21
N GLY A 90 5.49 -0.40 -7.05
CA GLY A 90 5.66 -1.02 -8.36
C GLY A 90 5.78 -2.54 -8.32
N CYS A 91 5.60 -3.21 -7.17
CA CYS A 91 5.69 -4.66 -7.15
C CYS A 91 4.51 -5.27 -7.90
N ILE A 92 4.80 -6.25 -8.76
CA ILE A 92 3.78 -6.96 -9.53
C ILE A 92 3.31 -8.18 -8.75
N TRP A 93 2.00 -8.36 -8.66
CA TRP A 93 1.33 -9.41 -7.93
C TRP A 93 0.45 -10.23 -8.88
N ASN A 94 0.62 -11.54 -8.86
CA ASN A 94 -0.19 -12.48 -9.61
C ASN A 94 -1.37 -12.95 -8.76
N MET A 95 -2.57 -12.58 -9.17
CA MET A 95 -3.81 -12.95 -8.49
C MET A 95 -4.45 -14.16 -9.19
N LYS A 96 -4.94 -15.12 -8.41
CA LYS A 96 -5.72 -16.25 -8.92
C LYS A 96 -7.19 -15.89 -9.21
N GLY A 97 -7.65 -14.71 -8.78
CA GLY A 97 -9.07 -14.35 -8.74
C GLY A 97 -9.79 -14.91 -7.52
N ASN A 98 -11.03 -14.44 -7.32
CA ASN A 98 -11.91 -14.76 -6.19
C ASN A 98 -11.38 -14.29 -4.82
N ASP A 99 -10.40 -13.39 -4.78
CA ASP A 99 -9.85 -12.67 -3.60
C ASP A 99 -9.59 -13.50 -2.32
N LYS A 100 -9.47 -14.83 -2.42
CA LYS A 100 -9.17 -15.71 -1.26
C LYS A 100 -7.70 -15.66 -0.83
N SER A 101 -6.85 -14.99 -1.59
CA SER A 101 -5.43 -14.82 -1.31
C SER A 101 -4.97 -13.45 -1.74
N VAL A 102 -3.95 -12.92 -1.07
CA VAL A 102 -3.23 -11.68 -1.47
C VAL A 102 -2.32 -11.87 -2.69
N GLY A 103 -2.48 -12.96 -3.43
CA GLY A 103 -1.65 -13.29 -4.59
C GLY A 103 -0.24 -13.76 -4.23
N HIS A 104 0.60 -13.83 -5.24
CA HIS A 104 2.02 -14.12 -5.13
C HIS A 104 2.81 -13.08 -5.92
N PRO A 105 4.04 -12.72 -5.49
CA PRO A 105 4.93 -11.91 -6.31
C PRO A 105 5.05 -12.49 -7.72
N GLY A 106 4.85 -11.64 -8.72
CA GLY A 106 4.85 -12.01 -10.12
C GLY A 106 6.21 -11.79 -10.78
N ARG A 107 6.17 -11.24 -11.99
CA ARG A 107 7.38 -10.87 -12.73
C ARG A 107 8.11 -9.70 -12.04
N PRO A 108 9.42 -9.52 -12.32
CA PRO A 108 10.14 -8.33 -11.87
C PRO A 108 9.48 -7.06 -12.37
N SER A 109 9.37 -6.07 -11.48
CA SER A 109 8.85 -4.73 -11.80
C SER A 109 9.85 -3.91 -12.62
N LEU A 110 11.14 -4.15 -12.42
CA LEU A 110 12.25 -3.59 -13.19
C LEU A 110 13.03 -4.72 -13.90
N PRO A 111 12.61 -5.15 -15.11
CA PRO A 111 13.26 -6.25 -15.81
C PRO A 111 14.64 -5.87 -16.41
N ASP A 112 14.88 -4.59 -16.69
CA ASP A 112 16.16 -4.06 -17.16
C ASP A 112 16.57 -2.85 -16.31
N LEU A 113 17.74 -2.93 -15.68
CA LEU A 113 18.30 -1.87 -14.85
C LEU A 113 18.56 -0.57 -15.61
N LYS A 114 18.59 -0.59 -16.94
CA LYS A 114 18.71 0.63 -17.75
C LYS A 114 17.55 1.61 -17.55
N ASN A 115 16.39 1.12 -17.11
CA ASN A 115 15.19 1.94 -16.89
C ASN A 115 15.01 2.33 -15.41
N ILE A 116 16.09 2.27 -14.62
CA ILE A 116 16.02 2.52 -13.17
C ILE A 116 15.55 3.94 -12.84
N ASP A 117 15.94 4.93 -13.63
CA ASP A 117 15.56 6.33 -13.39
C ASP A 117 14.07 6.53 -13.60
N ASP A 118 13.52 6.03 -14.72
CA ASP A 118 12.08 6.05 -15.01
C ASP A 118 11.29 5.30 -13.92
N TYR A 119 11.82 4.15 -13.47
CA TYR A 119 11.21 3.36 -12.40
C TYR A 119 11.15 4.12 -11.08
N ILE A 120 12.25 4.77 -10.69
CA ILE A 120 12.32 5.60 -9.49
C ILE A 120 11.36 6.78 -9.62
N GLU A 121 11.33 7.48 -10.76
CA GLU A 121 10.42 8.60 -10.97
C GLU A 121 8.95 8.19 -10.82
N GLN A 122 8.58 7.02 -11.34
CA GLN A 122 7.20 6.53 -11.30
C GLN A 122 6.77 5.99 -9.93
N TYR A 123 7.63 5.23 -9.25
CA TYR A 123 7.27 4.49 -8.04
C TYR A 123 7.85 5.07 -6.74
N THR A 124 8.55 6.20 -6.79
CA THR A 124 8.97 6.89 -5.58
C THR A 124 7.77 7.50 -4.88
N LEU A 125 7.48 6.99 -3.69
CA LEU A 125 6.43 7.53 -2.85
C LEU A 125 6.80 8.93 -2.36
N ASN A 126 5.86 9.87 -2.44
CA ASN A 126 6.02 11.18 -1.81
C ASN A 126 5.79 11.08 -0.29
N PRO A 127 6.83 11.23 0.56
CA PRO A 127 6.67 11.15 2.01
C PRO A 127 5.83 12.30 2.59
N GLU A 128 5.65 13.40 1.85
CA GLU A 128 4.85 14.56 2.28
C GLU A 128 3.37 14.44 1.88
N ASP A 129 2.98 13.37 1.18
CA ASP A 129 1.58 13.13 0.84
C ASP A 129 0.78 12.71 2.08
N LYS A 130 0.12 13.71 2.68
CA LYS A 130 -0.69 13.59 3.90
C LYS A 130 -1.82 12.57 3.78
N SER A 131 -2.32 12.29 2.58
CA SER A 131 -3.44 11.34 2.39
C SER A 131 -3.09 9.93 2.87
N ARG A 132 -1.79 9.57 2.83
CA ARG A 132 -1.23 8.29 3.29
C ARG A 132 -1.28 8.08 4.80
N TYR A 133 -1.38 9.19 5.54
CA TYR A 133 -1.35 9.23 7.00
C TYR A 133 -2.71 9.57 7.60
N GLU A 134 -3.73 9.78 6.76
CA GLU A 134 -5.05 10.22 7.19
C GLU A 134 -5.68 9.24 8.20
N SER A 135 -5.57 7.93 7.94
CA SER A 135 -6.00 6.90 8.90
C SER A 135 -5.28 7.02 10.23
N ALA A 136 -3.98 7.33 10.22
CA ALA A 136 -3.21 7.51 11.45
C ALA A 136 -3.63 8.79 12.20
N PHE A 137 -4.00 9.86 11.50
CA PHE A 137 -4.55 11.07 12.12
C PHE A 137 -5.92 10.82 12.76
N TYR A 138 -6.81 10.07 12.11
CA TYR A 138 -8.09 9.67 12.71
C TYR A 138 -7.91 8.79 13.95
N PHE A 139 -6.96 7.85 13.91
CA PHE A 139 -6.62 7.03 15.08
C PHE A 139 -6.10 7.90 16.24
N LYS A 140 -5.28 8.92 15.95
CA LYS A 140 -4.77 9.85 16.96
C LYS A 140 -5.89 10.59 17.72
N GLU A 141 -6.98 10.97 17.05
CA GLU A 141 -8.12 11.66 17.69
C GLU A 141 -9.00 10.74 18.54
N SER A 142 -8.82 9.42 18.43
CA SER A 142 -9.62 8.41 19.14
C SER A 142 -9.03 8.01 20.50
N PHE A 143 -7.89 8.58 20.90
CA PHE A 143 -7.20 8.37 22.20
C PHE A 143 -6.96 9.70 22.91
#